data_AF-A0A2E8DNC9-F1
#
_entry.id   AF-A0A2E8DNC9-F1
#
_cell.length_a   1.000
_cell.length_b   1.000
_cell.length_c   1.000
_cell.angle_alpha   90.00
_cell.angle_beta   90.00
_cell.angle_gamma   90.00
#
_symmetry.space_group_name_H-M   'P 1'
#
loop_
_entity.id
_entity.type
_entity.pdbx_description
1 polymer ?
#
loop_
_entity_poly.entity_id
_entity_poly.type
_entity_poly.pdbx_seq_one_letter_code
_entity_poly.pdbx_strand_id
1 'polypeptide(L)' 'MTSVQTEQIKQALESMFYNIKMKENIAQNLAEIERLRKEIQSTAPAQLNHFLERRSYTKALEYITSDAVSKSPD' A
#
# COMPACT_ATOMS: atom_id res chain seq x y z
N MET A 1 5.54 -8.59 -7.52
CA MET A 1 5.94 -7.54 -6.56
C MET A 1 6.96 -8.14 -5.63
N THR A 2 8.02 -7.41 -5.28
CA THR A 2 9.07 -7.92 -4.37
C THR A 2 8.71 -7.67 -2.91
N SER A 3 9.33 -8.40 -1.98
CA SER A 3 9.18 -8.16 -0.54
C SER A 3 9.55 -6.71 -0.15
N VAL A 4 10.57 -6.14 -0.79
CA VAL A 4 10.95 -4.74 -0.60
C VAL A 4 9.82 -3.78 -1.00
N GLN A 5 9.20 -4.01 -2.16
CA GLN A 5 8.08 -3.20 -2.62
C GLN A 5 6.85 -3.33 -1.71
N THR A 6 6.56 -4.55 -1.23
CA THR A 6 5.51 -4.81 -0.24
C THR A 6 5.74 -4.00 1.04
N GLU A 7 6.96 -4.01 1.56
CA GLU A 7 7.30 -3.29 2.78
C GLU A 7 7.27 -1.77 2.56
N GLN A 8 7.70 -1.27 1.40
CA GLN A 8 7.62 0.16 1.06
C GLN A 8 6.17 0.68 1.02
N ILE A 9 5.27 -0.02 0.34
CA ILE A 9 3.86 0.40 0.27
C ILE A 9 3.19 0.29 1.65
N LYS A 10 3.53 -0.74 2.44
CA LYS A 10 3.07 -0.90 3.82
C LYS A 10 3.50 0.27 4.69
N GLN A 11 4.79 0.61 4.70
CA GLN A 11 5.33 1.72 5.48
C GLN A 11 4.71 3.06 5.07
N ALA A 12 4.50 3.28 3.78
CA ALA A 12 3.84 4.50 3.29
C ALA A 12 2.40 4.62 3.80
N LEU A 13 1.64 3.52 3.82
CA LEU A 13 0.28 3.44 4.36
C LEU A 13 0.27 3.64 5.90
N GLU A 14 1.15 2.96 6.63
CA GLU A 14 1.27 3.07 8.09
C GLU A 14 1.64 4.50 8.51
N SER A 15 2.62 5.12 7.83
CA SER A 15 3.01 6.51 8.07
C SER A 15 1.87 7.48 7.78
N MET A 16 1.09 7.26 6.71
CA MET A 16 -0.09 8.07 6.43
C MET A 16 -1.10 7.99 7.59
N PHE A 17 -1.42 6.79 8.07
CA PHE A 17 -2.35 6.61 9.18
C PHE A 17 -1.84 7.19 10.50
N TYR A 18 -0.53 7.08 10.76
CA TYR A 18 0.12 7.73 11.89
C TYR A 18 -0.04 9.26 11.82
N ASN A 19 0.27 9.87 10.67
CA ASN A 19 0.15 11.32 10.46
C ASN A 19 -1.31 11.79 10.58
N ILE A 20 -2.30 11.02 10.08
CA ILE A 20 -3.73 11.29 10.31
C ILE A 20 -4.05 11.33 11.80
N LYS A 21 -3.57 10.34 12.57
CA LYS A 21 -3.78 10.27 14.01
C LYS A 21 -3.16 11.47 14.73
N MET A 22 -1.99 11.92 14.27
CA MET A 22 -1.28 13.09 14.81
C MET A 22 -1.82 14.43 14.29
N LYS A 23 -2.81 14.44 13.39
CA LYS A 23 -3.34 15.62 12.69
C LYS A 23 -2.27 16.37 11.89
N GLU A 24 -1.30 15.63 11.36
CA GLU A 24 -0.23 16.15 10.51
C GLU A 24 -0.62 16.11 9.03
N ASN A 25 0.14 16.83 8.19
CA ASN A 25 -0.08 16.88 6.75
C ASN A 25 0.32 15.53 6.11
N ILE A 26 -0.57 14.98 5.27
CA ILE A 26 -0.36 13.69 4.58
C ILE A 26 -0.11 13.79 3.07
N ALA A 27 0.07 14.99 2.52
CA ALA A 27 0.23 15.18 1.08
C ALA A 27 1.43 14.42 0.52
N GLN A 28 2.54 14.38 1.26
CA GLN A 28 3.73 13.61 0.90
C GLN A 28 3.47 12.10 0.95
N ASN A 29 2.75 11.62 1.97
CA ASN A 29 2.37 10.20 2.04
C ASN A 29 1.51 9.79 0.83
N LEU A 30 0.54 10.63 0.45
CA LEU A 30 -0.33 10.35 -0.71
C LEU A 30 0.45 10.35 -2.03
N ALA A 31 1.37 11.29 -2.21
CA ALA A 31 2.23 11.32 -3.39
C ALA A 31 3.13 10.09 -3.48
N GLU A 32 3.69 9.65 -2.35
CA GLU A 32 4.52 8.46 -2.26
C GLU A 32 3.73 7.17 -2.53
N ILE A 33 2.53 7.03 -1.95
CA ILE A 33 1.63 5.91 -2.22
C ILE A 33 1.27 5.84 -3.71
N GLU A 34 1.01 6.98 -4.36
CA GLU A 34 0.71 7.03 -5.80
C GLU A 34 1.91 6.63 -6.66
N ARG A 35 3.12 7.07 -6.30
CA ARG A 35 4.38 6.66 -6.95
C ARG A 35 4.58 5.15 -6.85
N LEU A 36 4.53 4.62 -5.63
CA LEU A 36 4.70 3.20 -5.35
C LEU A 36 3.61 2.35 -6.03
N ARG A 37 2.34 2.80 -6.05
CA ARG A 37 1.26 2.09 -6.76
C ARG A 37 1.60 1.89 -8.24
N LYS A 38 2.10 2.92 -8.92
CA LYS A 38 2.47 2.84 -10.34
C LYS A 38 3.64 1.88 -10.57
N GLU A 39 4.61 1.89 -9.67
CA GLU A 39 5.79 1.00 -9.75
C GLU A 39 5.42 -0.47 -9.57
N ILE A 40 4.48 -0.76 -8.68
CA ILE A 40 4.06 -2.15 -8.40
C ILE A 40 2.91 -2.62 -9.30
N GLN A 41 2.24 -1.72 -10.04
CA GLN A 41 0.97 -2.00 -10.73
C GLN A 41 1.01 -3.28 -11.59
N SER A 42 2.08 -3.51 -12.34
CA SER A 42 2.22 -4.67 -13.25
C SER A 42 2.50 -5.98 -12.54
N THR A 43 2.92 -5.95 -11.27
CA THR A 43 3.37 -7.14 -10.53
C THR A 43 2.67 -7.34 -9.18
N ALA A 44 1.82 -6.39 -8.76
CA ALA A 44 1.05 -6.49 -7.54
C ALA A 44 -0.18 -7.38 -7.74
N PRO A 45 -0.63 -8.09 -6.68
CA PRO A 45 -1.87 -8.83 -6.74
C PRO A 45 -3.05 -7.93 -7.16
N ALA A 46 -3.93 -8.43 -8.02
CA ALA A 46 -5.04 -7.67 -8.57
C ALA A 46 -5.92 -7.03 -7.48
N GLN A 47 -6.10 -7.73 -6.36
CA GLN A 47 -6.87 -7.24 -5.22
C GLN A 47 -6.18 -6.07 -4.50
N LEU A 48 -4.86 -6.10 -4.36
CA LEU A 48 -4.09 -4.97 -3.82
C LEU A 48 -4.19 -3.75 -4.75
N ASN A 49 -4.00 -3.95 -6.05
CA ASN A 49 -4.18 -2.88 -7.05
C ASN A 49 -5.56 -2.24 -6.95
N HIS A 50 -6.61 -3.07 -6.87
CA HIS A 50 -7.98 -2.60 -6.73
C HIS A 50 -8.16 -1.70 -5.49
N PHE A 51 -7.63 -2.11 -4.34
CA PHE A 51 -7.73 -1.29 -3.13
C PHE A 51 -6.96 0.03 -3.24
N LEU A 52 -5.76 0.02 -3.82
CA LEU A 52 -4.95 1.22 -4.00
C LEU A 52 -5.55 2.20 -5.01
N GLU A 53 -6.14 1.71 -6.11
CA GLU A 53 -6.84 2.53 -7.11
C GLU A 53 -8.09 3.20 -6.54
N ARG A 54 -8.86 2.47 -5.72
CA ARG A 54 -10.04 2.99 -5.04
C ARG A 54 -9.73 3.83 -3.80
N ARG A 55 -8.45 4.06 -3.49
CA ARG A 55 -7.98 4.73 -2.26
C ARG A 55 -8.54 4.10 -0.98
N SER A 56 -8.81 2.80 -1.03
CA SER A 56 -9.27 2.02 0.11
C SER A 56 -8.06 1.59 0.95
N TYR A 57 -7.32 2.57 1.47
CA TYR A 57 -6.00 2.38 2.09
C TYR A 57 -6.02 1.47 3.33
N THR A 58 -7.13 1.45 4.08
CA THR A 58 -7.30 0.51 5.20
C THR A 58 -7.34 -0.94 4.69
N LYS A 59 -8.11 -1.21 3.62
CA LYS A 59 -8.17 -2.54 2.99
C LYS A 59 -6.84 -2.93 2.36
N ALA A 60 -6.15 -1.97 1.74
CA ALA A 60 -4.82 -2.21 1.19
C ALA A 60 -3.84 -2.64 2.29
N LEU A 61 -3.80 -1.91 3.41
CA LEU A 61 -2.93 -2.24 4.54
C LEU A 61 -3.31 -3.59 5.16
N GLU A 62 -4.61 -3.84 5.40
CA GLU A 62 -5.12 -5.14 5.88
C GLU A 62 -4.69 -6.29 4.96
N TYR A 63 -4.79 -6.10 3.65
CA TYR A 63 -4.40 -7.11 2.66
C TYR A 63 -2.91 -7.39 2.66
N ILE A 64 -2.08 -6.37 2.89
CA ILE A 64 -0.62 -6.52 2.98
C ILE A 64 -0.18 -7.16 4.29
N THR A 65 -0.85 -6.85 5.40
CA THR A 65 -0.50 -7.37 6.74
C THR A 65 -1.10 -8.74 7.03
N SER A 66 -2.26 -9.05 6.47
CA SER A 66 -2.72 -10.43 6.40
C SER A 66 -1.82 -11.14 5.40
N ASP A 67 -1.32 -12.34 5.71
CA ASP A 67 -0.42 -13.17 4.87
C ASP A 67 -0.96 -13.53 3.45
N ALA A 68 -1.97 -12.82 2.96
CA ALA A 68 -2.57 -12.93 1.63
C ALA A 68 -1.60 -12.53 0.51
N VAL A 69 -0.66 -11.60 0.74
CA VAL A 69 0.38 -11.26 -0.27
C VAL A 69 1.35 -12.43 -0.49
N SER A 70 1.60 -13.24 0.55
CA SER A 70 2.47 -14.43 0.52
C SER A 70 1.86 -15.64 -0.20
N LYS A 71 0.58 -15.57 -0.61
CA LYS A 71 -0.15 -16.67 -1.28
C LYS A 71 -0.46 -16.39 -2.75
N SER A 72 0.39 -15.66 -3.46
CA SER A 72 0.37 -15.70 -4.92
C SER A 72 1.06 -17.00 -5.34
N PRO A 73 0.36 -18.01 -5.88
CA PRO A 73 1.01 -19.20 -6.42
C PRO A 73 1.74 -18.80 -7.71
N ASP A 74 2.93 -19.40 -7.92
CA ASP A 74 3.67 -19.37 -9.19
C ASP A 74 2.79 -19.69 -10.42
#